data_AF-A0A7V9L2G0-F1
#
_entry.id   AF-A0A7V9L2G0-F1
#
_cell.length_a   1.000
_cell.length_b   1.000
_cell.length_c   1.000
_cell.angle_alpha   90.00
_cell.angle_beta   90.00
_cell.angle_gamma   90.00
#
_symmetry.space_group_name_H-M   'P 1'
#
loop_
_entity.id
_entity.type
_entity.pdbx_description
1 polymer ?
#
loop_
_entity_poly.entity_id
_entity_poly.type
_entity_poly.pdbx_seq_one_letter_code
_entity_poly.pdbx_strand_id
1 'polypeptide(L)'
;MPSTLTPDRVARVSQLSRAITEEVGKAFIGQPTITEALMIALLARGHVLIEGYPGVAKTTLVKAFSGTLGCHFRRIQFTPDLLPSDITGTYILDMRTNTFVLREGPVFTHVLLGDEINRAPAKTQSALLEAMQEHQVTIEGETRTLAEPFIVLATQNPIEQEGTYPLPEAQVDRFLIKLKMGYPSGADEKRMLSTYDKPPIPVRPVVGPSDVLEMQALTQEVFVAEELLDYVIGLVAFTRSHARVYLGASPRAGLALIHASKAMALLRGRDFVLPDDVRNLAALVLSHRILMTPEAELEGQTGNHVVAEAVDKVGFKMPKRA
;
A
#
# COMPACT_ATOMS: atom_id res chain seq x y z
N MET A 1 -10.93 -22.22 -17.73
CA MET A 1 -10.45 -21.27 -18.76
C MET A 1 -8.95 -21.50 -18.91
N PRO A 2 -8.38 -21.53 -20.12
CA PRO A 2 -6.93 -21.60 -20.29
C PRO A 2 -6.29 -20.39 -19.57
N SER A 3 -5.15 -20.60 -18.90
CA SER A 3 -4.45 -19.52 -18.22
C SER A 3 -4.07 -18.44 -19.24
N THR A 4 -4.38 -17.19 -18.90
CA THR A 4 -4.04 -16.03 -19.72
C THR A 4 -2.60 -15.55 -19.43
N LEU A 5 -1.93 -16.15 -18.45
CA LEU A 5 -0.56 -15.88 -18.04
C LEU A 5 0.46 -16.51 -19.01
N THR A 6 0.69 -15.84 -20.14
CA THR A 6 1.69 -16.26 -21.13
C THR A 6 3.06 -15.61 -20.84
N PRO A 7 4.18 -16.23 -21.24
CA PRO A 7 5.52 -15.65 -21.05
C PRO A 7 5.67 -14.24 -21.60
N ASP A 8 5.06 -13.95 -22.75
CA ASP A 8 5.07 -12.62 -23.37
C ASP A 8 4.35 -11.57 -22.52
N ARG A 9 3.21 -11.92 -21.91
CA ARG A 9 2.47 -11.02 -21.03
C ARG A 9 3.22 -10.79 -19.72
N VAL A 10 3.83 -11.83 -19.15
CA VAL A 10 4.69 -11.71 -17.97
C VAL A 10 5.89 -10.80 -18.24
N ALA A 11 6.55 -10.96 -19.39
CA ALA A 11 7.65 -10.10 -19.82
C ALA A 11 7.20 -8.65 -20.01
N ARG A 12 6.02 -8.42 -20.63
CA ARG A 12 5.42 -7.10 -20.79
C ARG A 12 5.18 -6.42 -19.44
N VAL A 13 4.63 -7.13 -18.45
CA VAL A 13 4.42 -6.56 -17.10
C VAL A 13 5.74 -6.16 -16.45
N SER A 14 6.78 -6.99 -16.54
CA SER A 14 8.10 -6.65 -16.00
C SER A 14 8.74 -5.44 -16.70
N GLN A 15 8.57 -5.31 -18.02
CA GLN A 15 9.04 -4.14 -18.78
C GLN A 15 8.31 -2.85 -18.36
N LEU A 16 6.98 -2.91 -18.24
CA LEU A 16 6.18 -1.76 -17.78
C LEU A 16 6.55 -1.35 -16.35
N SER A 17 6.79 -2.32 -15.46
CA SER A 17 7.25 -2.07 -14.10
C SER A 17 8.59 -1.31 -14.04
N ARG A 18 9.55 -1.72 -14.88
CA ARG A 18 10.84 -1.02 -15.00
C ARG A 18 10.65 0.40 -15.54
N ALA A 19 9.85 0.56 -16.58
CA ALA A 19 9.55 1.88 -17.15
C ALA A 19 8.87 2.82 -16.13
N ILE A 20 7.92 2.31 -15.33
CA ILE A 20 7.30 3.07 -14.23
C ILE A 20 8.37 3.48 -13.20
N THR A 21 9.23 2.54 -12.79
CA THR A 21 10.27 2.81 -11.78
C THR A 21 11.27 3.86 -12.26
N GLU A 22 11.69 3.78 -13.53
CA GLU A 22 12.57 4.76 -14.16
C GLU A 22 11.90 6.14 -14.28
N GLU A 23 10.62 6.19 -14.66
CA GLU A 23 9.88 7.44 -14.78
C GLU A 23 9.67 8.11 -13.42
N VAL A 24 9.33 7.33 -12.37
CA VAL A 24 9.26 7.85 -10.99
C VAL A 24 10.63 8.34 -10.52
N GLY A 25 11.70 7.62 -10.83
CA GLY A 25 13.08 7.98 -10.48
C GLY A 25 13.57 9.30 -11.07
N LYS A 26 12.89 9.85 -12.08
CA LYS A 26 13.16 11.20 -12.61
C LYS A 26 12.70 12.29 -11.65
N ALA A 27 11.61 12.08 -10.92
CA ALA A 27 11.01 13.08 -10.04
C ALA A 27 11.26 12.81 -8.55
N PHE A 28 11.43 11.54 -8.17
CA PHE A 28 11.67 11.11 -6.81
C PHE A 28 13.09 10.56 -6.66
N ILE A 29 13.86 11.18 -5.75
CA ILE A 29 15.21 10.73 -5.40
C ILE A 29 15.08 9.84 -4.15
N GLY A 30 15.30 8.54 -4.31
CA GLY A 30 15.21 7.60 -3.21
C GLY A 30 15.42 6.16 -3.68
N GLN A 31 15.16 5.22 -2.78
CA GLN A 31 15.36 3.80 -3.07
C GLN A 31 14.30 3.28 -4.06
N PRO A 32 14.69 2.62 -5.16
CA PRO A 32 13.74 2.05 -6.13
C PRO A 32 12.76 1.02 -5.53
N THR A 33 13.17 0.36 -4.44
CA THR A 33 12.36 -0.60 -3.68
C THR A 33 11.07 0.01 -3.12
N ILE A 34 11.05 1.33 -2.87
CA ILE A 34 9.85 2.03 -2.41
C ILE A 34 8.80 2.07 -3.53
N THR A 35 9.21 2.39 -4.75
CA THR A 35 8.32 2.36 -5.93
C THR A 35 7.87 0.94 -6.25
N GLU A 36 8.75 -0.05 -6.10
CA GLU A 36 8.40 -1.47 -6.22
C GLU A 36 7.30 -1.86 -5.23
N ALA A 37 7.40 -1.44 -3.96
CA ALA A 37 6.37 -1.71 -2.96
C ALA A 37 5.01 -1.06 -3.30
N LEU A 38 4.99 0.16 -3.88
CA LEU A 38 3.75 0.79 -4.35
C LEU A 38 3.12 0.01 -5.52
N MET A 39 3.94 -0.47 -6.47
CA MET A 39 3.46 -1.32 -7.56
C MET A 39 2.92 -2.66 -7.04
N ILE A 40 3.61 -3.28 -6.08
CA ILE A 40 3.16 -4.52 -5.44
C ILE A 40 1.80 -4.32 -4.80
N ALA A 41 1.61 -3.24 -4.05
CA ALA A 41 0.33 -2.93 -3.44
C ALA A 41 -0.77 -2.73 -4.48
N LEU A 42 -0.48 -1.98 -5.55
CA LEU A 42 -1.43 -1.74 -6.64
C LEU A 42 -1.85 -3.05 -7.32
N LEU A 43 -0.91 -3.93 -7.66
CA LEU A 43 -1.20 -5.19 -8.35
C LEU A 43 -1.89 -6.21 -7.45
N ALA A 44 -1.59 -6.19 -6.15
CA ALA A 44 -2.25 -7.00 -5.14
C ALA A 44 -3.60 -6.42 -4.67
N ARG A 45 -4.08 -5.34 -5.29
CA ARG A 45 -5.33 -4.63 -4.94
C ARG A 45 -5.37 -4.19 -3.47
N GLY A 46 -4.22 -3.79 -2.95
CA GLY A 46 -4.06 -3.33 -1.57
C GLY A 46 -3.76 -1.85 -1.47
N HIS A 47 -3.79 -1.36 -0.24
CA HIS A 47 -3.48 0.02 0.10
C HIS A 47 -2.15 0.14 0.85
N VAL A 48 -1.56 1.33 0.84
CA VAL A 48 -0.24 1.57 1.45
C VAL A 48 -0.34 2.63 2.53
N LEU A 49 0.21 2.33 3.70
CA LEU A 49 0.43 3.29 4.77
C LEU A 49 1.92 3.68 4.78
N ILE A 50 2.22 4.95 4.56
CA ILE A 50 3.57 5.50 4.50
C ILE A 50 3.83 6.31 5.78
N GLU A 51 4.62 5.73 6.67
CA GLU A 51 5.10 6.37 7.88
C GLU A 51 6.47 6.99 7.61
N GLY A 52 6.64 8.26 7.96
CA GLY A 52 7.94 8.91 7.82
C GLY A 52 7.94 10.34 8.33
N TYR A 53 9.12 10.92 8.48
CA TYR A 53 9.25 12.29 8.96
C TYR A 53 8.73 13.32 7.94
N PRO A 54 8.39 14.54 8.38
CA PRO A 54 8.16 15.66 7.47
C PRO A 54 9.37 15.87 6.55
N GLY A 55 9.13 16.27 5.30
CA GLY A 55 10.20 16.61 4.35
C GLY A 55 10.86 15.44 3.62
N VAL A 56 10.54 14.17 3.90
CA VAL A 56 11.14 13.00 3.20
C VAL A 56 10.50 12.69 1.83
N ALA A 57 10.01 13.72 1.13
CA ALA A 57 9.46 13.64 -0.24
C ALA A 57 8.32 12.60 -0.47
N LYS A 58 7.57 12.21 0.58
CA LYS A 58 6.42 11.26 0.49
C LYS A 58 5.38 11.69 -0.54
N THR A 59 4.96 12.95 -0.50
CA THR A 59 3.99 13.52 -1.44
C THR A 59 4.54 13.54 -2.86
N THR A 60 5.85 13.79 -3.05
CA THR A 60 6.51 13.77 -4.36
C THR A 60 6.51 12.36 -4.94
N LEU A 61 6.86 11.34 -4.15
CA LEU A 61 6.80 9.94 -4.53
C LEU A 61 5.39 9.55 -5.01
N VAL A 62 4.36 9.84 -4.20
CA VAL A 62 2.98 9.45 -4.52
C VAL A 62 2.48 10.16 -5.77
N LYS A 63 2.75 11.46 -5.92
CA LYS A 63 2.39 12.22 -7.13
C LYS A 63 3.11 11.69 -8.37
N ALA A 64 4.41 11.43 -8.27
CA ALA A 64 5.20 10.87 -9.35
C ALA A 64 4.68 9.50 -9.77
N PHE A 65 4.46 8.60 -8.80
CA PHE A 65 3.88 7.27 -9.05
C PHE A 65 2.51 7.36 -9.73
N SER A 66 1.60 8.19 -9.20
CA SER A 66 0.27 8.38 -9.77
C SER A 66 0.31 8.90 -11.20
N GLY A 67 1.26 9.80 -11.51
CA GLY A 67 1.47 10.34 -12.86
C GLY A 67 1.86 9.29 -13.90
N THR A 68 2.46 8.17 -13.49
CA THR A 68 2.81 7.07 -14.41
C THR A 68 1.63 6.19 -14.79
N LEU A 69 0.53 6.21 -14.03
CA LEU A 69 -0.57 5.24 -14.17
C LEU A 69 -1.69 5.69 -15.12
N GLY A 70 -1.62 6.91 -15.65
CA GLY A 70 -2.71 7.48 -16.47
C GLY A 70 -4.05 7.58 -15.72
N CYS A 71 -4.01 7.45 -14.39
CA CYS A 71 -5.14 7.37 -13.49
C CYS A 71 -5.56 8.76 -13.01
N HIS A 72 -6.86 8.93 -12.72
CA HIS A 72 -7.28 10.11 -11.96
C HIS A 72 -6.66 10.08 -10.56
N PHE A 73 -6.11 11.21 -10.16
CA PHE A 73 -5.47 11.42 -8.88
C PHE A 73 -6.23 12.48 -8.10
N ARG A 74 -6.54 12.20 -6.84
CA ARG A 74 -7.02 13.18 -5.87
C ARG A 74 -6.16 13.14 -4.62
N ARG A 75 -6.06 14.29 -3.96
CA ARG A 75 -5.35 14.46 -2.70
C ARG A 75 -6.31 15.03 -1.68
N ILE A 76 -6.28 14.47 -0.47
CA ILE A 76 -6.95 15.00 0.70
C ILE A 76 -5.92 15.18 1.81
N GLN A 77 -5.99 16.32 2.48
CA GLN A 77 -5.23 16.58 3.70
C GLN A 77 -6.15 16.26 4.88
N PHE A 78 -5.73 15.35 5.75
CA PHE A 78 -6.48 15.05 6.96
C PHE A 78 -6.22 16.14 8.00
N THR A 79 -7.31 16.70 8.52
CA THR A 79 -7.30 17.75 9.54
C THR A 79 -8.32 17.42 10.63
N PRO A 80 -8.18 17.99 11.85
CA PRO A 80 -9.07 17.67 12.97
C PRO A 80 -10.55 18.00 12.72
N ASP A 81 -10.83 18.95 11.83
CA ASP A 81 -12.15 19.44 11.44
C ASP A 81 -12.77 18.69 10.25
N LEU A 82 -12.00 17.81 9.59
CA LEU A 82 -12.45 17.08 8.42
C LEU A 82 -13.63 16.16 8.76
N LEU A 83 -14.72 16.25 7.99
CA LEU A 83 -15.91 15.43 8.18
C LEU A 83 -15.89 14.18 7.29
N PRO A 84 -16.60 13.09 7.67
CA PRO A 84 -16.79 11.93 6.81
C PRO A 84 -17.33 12.28 5.41
N SER A 85 -18.26 13.23 5.32
CA SER A 85 -18.85 13.71 4.07
C SER A 85 -17.85 14.45 3.18
N ASP A 86 -16.77 15.00 3.73
CA ASP A 86 -15.71 15.62 2.92
C ASP A 86 -14.85 14.56 2.21
N ILE A 87 -14.94 13.30 2.64
CA ILE A 87 -14.27 12.15 2.03
C ILE A 87 -15.21 11.46 1.04
N THR A 88 -16.43 11.12 1.47
CA THR A 88 -17.38 10.37 0.65
C THR A 88 -18.12 11.25 -0.34
N GLY A 89 -18.53 12.46 0.05
CA GLY A 89 -19.31 13.39 -0.76
C GLY A 89 -20.58 13.85 -0.04
N THR A 90 -21.22 14.88 -0.60
CA THR A 90 -22.44 15.47 -0.02
C THR A 90 -23.35 16.03 -1.11
N TYR A 91 -24.65 16.07 -0.84
CA TYR A 91 -25.62 16.71 -1.71
C TYR A 91 -25.65 18.22 -1.46
N ILE A 92 -25.41 19.00 -2.50
CA ILE A 92 -25.50 20.46 -2.47
C ILE A 92 -26.71 20.94 -3.26
N LEU A 93 -27.40 21.96 -2.76
CA LEU A 93 -28.49 22.59 -3.52
C LEU A 93 -27.89 23.42 -4.66
N ASP A 94 -28.14 23.01 -5.91
CA ASP A 94 -27.83 23.83 -7.06
C ASP A 94 -28.94 24.89 -7.21
N MET A 95 -28.60 26.14 -6.89
CA MET A 95 -29.53 27.28 -6.93
C MET A 95 -30.05 27.59 -8.34
N ARG A 96 -29.38 27.10 -9.41
CA ARG A 96 -29.82 27.34 -10.79
C ARG A 96 -30.94 26.41 -11.20
N THR A 97 -30.88 25.15 -10.76
CA THR A 97 -31.87 24.11 -11.08
C THR A 97 -32.85 23.87 -9.93
N ASN A 98 -32.57 24.42 -8.75
CA ASN A 98 -33.29 24.19 -7.50
C ASN A 98 -33.38 22.69 -7.15
N THR A 99 -32.32 21.94 -7.49
CA THR A 99 -32.21 20.49 -7.23
C THR A 99 -30.98 20.20 -6.39
N PHE A 100 -31.06 19.17 -5.54
CA PHE A 100 -29.88 18.64 -4.86
C PHE A 100 -29.02 17.84 -5.85
N VAL A 101 -27.76 18.25 -6.01
CA VAL A 101 -26.77 17.58 -6.87
C VAL A 101 -25.68 17.00 -5.98
N LEU A 102 -25.31 15.75 -6.23
CA LEU A 102 -24.21 15.13 -5.50
C LEU A 102 -22.88 15.80 -5.89
N ARG A 103 -22.17 16.31 -4.90
CA ARG A 103 -20.76 16.65 -5.00
C ARG A 103 -19.95 15.47 -4.49
N GLU A 104 -19.40 14.71 -5.44
CA GLU A 104 -18.53 13.56 -5.15
C GLU A 104 -17.29 13.96 -4.36
N GLY A 105 -17.05 13.24 -3.26
CA GLY A 105 -15.85 13.40 -2.45
C GLY A 105 -14.57 12.90 -3.14
N PRO A 106 -13.40 13.12 -2.54
CA PRO A 106 -12.11 12.76 -3.11
C PRO A 106 -11.90 11.24 -3.29
N VAL A 107 -12.68 10.38 -2.65
CA VAL A 107 -12.61 8.92 -2.85
C VAL A 107 -13.02 8.48 -4.25
N PHE A 108 -13.81 9.28 -4.98
CA PHE A 108 -14.16 9.03 -6.38
C PHE A 108 -12.99 9.38 -7.30
N THR A 109 -11.98 8.50 -7.29
CA THR A 109 -10.72 8.60 -8.02
C THR A 109 -10.13 7.21 -8.19
N HIS A 110 -9.05 7.09 -8.95
CA HIS A 110 -8.30 5.82 -9.06
C HIS A 110 -7.17 5.77 -8.02
N VAL A 111 -6.47 6.89 -7.83
CA VAL A 111 -5.43 7.04 -6.81
C VAL A 111 -5.80 8.16 -5.85
N LEU A 112 -5.88 7.83 -4.56
CA LEU A 112 -6.14 8.78 -3.49
C LEU A 112 -4.90 8.89 -2.58
N LEU A 113 -4.35 10.10 -2.49
CA LEU A 113 -3.37 10.45 -1.46
C LEU A 113 -4.09 11.02 -0.24
N GLY A 114 -4.04 10.31 0.89
CA GLY A 114 -4.50 10.78 2.19
C GLY A 114 -3.33 11.24 3.04
N ASP A 115 -3.03 12.54 3.06
CA ASP A 115 -1.92 13.06 3.85
C ASP A 115 -2.29 13.22 5.33
N GLU A 116 -1.40 12.76 6.21
CA GLU A 116 -1.50 12.87 7.67
C GLU A 116 -2.80 12.28 8.25
N ILE A 117 -3.14 11.06 7.83
CA ILE A 117 -4.38 10.36 8.22
C ILE A 117 -4.63 10.33 9.73
N ASN A 118 -3.56 10.35 10.52
CA ASN A 118 -3.59 10.41 11.98
C ASN A 118 -4.00 11.78 12.53
N ARG A 119 -4.31 12.80 11.72
CA ARG A 119 -4.80 14.12 12.19
C ARG A 119 -6.31 14.27 12.18
N ALA A 120 -7.05 13.40 11.49
CA ALA A 120 -8.51 13.45 11.53
C ALA A 120 -9.09 12.54 12.62
N PRO A 121 -10.31 12.83 13.12
CA PRO A 121 -10.98 12.00 14.09
C PRO A 121 -11.26 10.57 13.57
N ALA A 122 -11.41 9.62 14.49
CA ALA A 122 -11.67 8.21 14.17
C ALA A 122 -12.90 7.98 13.26
N LYS A 123 -13.93 8.84 13.37
CA LYS A 123 -15.13 8.77 12.50
C LYS A 123 -14.78 9.05 11.03
N THR A 124 -13.94 10.05 10.80
CA THR A 124 -13.49 10.46 9.46
C THR A 124 -12.52 9.43 8.88
N GLN A 125 -11.61 8.90 9.70
CA GLN A 125 -10.76 7.77 9.31
C GLN A 125 -11.61 6.55 8.89
N SER A 126 -12.67 6.24 9.64
CA SER A 126 -13.55 5.10 9.36
C SER A 126 -14.23 5.21 8.00
N ALA A 127 -14.64 6.41 7.57
CA ALA A 127 -15.25 6.63 6.26
C ALA A 127 -14.30 6.31 5.09
N LEU A 128 -13.02 6.70 5.20
CA LEU A 128 -12.01 6.31 4.20
C LEU A 128 -11.78 4.78 4.21
N LEU A 129 -11.72 4.18 5.39
CA LEU A 129 -11.43 2.75 5.56
C LEU A 129 -12.58 1.85 5.09
N GLU A 130 -13.82 2.33 5.19
CA GLU A 130 -14.99 1.69 4.57
C GLU A 130 -14.88 1.73 3.04
N ALA A 131 -14.59 2.89 2.47
CA ALA A 131 -14.37 3.04 1.03
C ALA A 131 -13.24 2.14 0.50
N MET A 132 -12.17 1.99 1.28
CA MET A 132 -11.06 1.07 1.01
C MET A 132 -11.49 -0.41 1.00
N GLN A 133 -12.36 -0.81 1.93
CA GLN A 133 -12.71 -2.22 2.10
C GLN A 133 -13.83 -2.67 1.17
N GLU A 134 -14.82 -1.81 0.97
CA GLU A 134 -16.05 -2.13 0.23
C GLU A 134 -15.97 -1.69 -1.24
N HIS A 135 -14.97 -0.88 -1.62
CA HIS A 135 -14.85 -0.29 -2.96
C HIS A 135 -16.11 0.46 -3.43
N GLN A 136 -16.90 0.92 -2.47
CA GLN A 136 -18.12 1.68 -2.67
C GLN A 136 -18.35 2.59 -1.46
N VAL A 137 -19.19 3.60 -1.63
CA VAL A 137 -19.66 4.47 -0.54
C VAL A 137 -21.18 4.59 -0.60
N THR A 138 -21.82 4.70 0.55
CA THR A 138 -23.26 4.97 0.63
C THR A 138 -23.48 6.40 1.11
N ILE A 139 -24.19 7.20 0.31
CA ILE A 139 -24.47 8.61 0.59
C ILE A 139 -25.99 8.79 0.58
N GLU A 140 -26.59 9.17 1.71
CA GLU A 140 -28.04 9.36 1.84
C GLU A 140 -28.88 8.15 1.36
N GLY A 141 -28.38 6.94 1.58
CA GLY A 141 -29.06 5.69 1.19
C GLY A 141 -28.78 5.22 -0.24
N GLU A 142 -28.07 6.00 -1.06
CA GLU A 142 -27.62 5.57 -2.40
C GLU A 142 -26.19 5.04 -2.36
N THR A 143 -26.01 3.79 -2.75
CA THR A 143 -24.68 3.16 -2.89
C THR A 143 -24.06 3.49 -4.24
N ARG A 144 -22.78 3.89 -4.22
CA ARG A 144 -22.00 4.24 -5.41
C ARG A 144 -20.65 3.54 -5.38
N THR A 145 -20.33 2.84 -6.46
CA THR A 145 -19.06 2.15 -6.65
C THR A 145 -17.94 3.13 -6.97
N LEU A 146 -16.74 2.86 -6.46
CA LEU A 146 -15.54 3.63 -6.77
C LEU A 146 -14.97 3.25 -8.14
N ALA A 147 -14.10 4.10 -8.68
CA ALA A 147 -13.44 3.83 -9.96
C ALA A 147 -12.38 2.72 -9.79
N GLU A 148 -12.24 1.83 -10.78
CA GLU A 148 -11.22 0.79 -10.77
C GLU A 148 -10.11 1.07 -11.81
N PRO A 149 -8.82 0.89 -11.45
CA PRO A 149 -8.31 0.44 -10.16
C PRO A 149 -8.41 1.53 -9.07
N PHE A 150 -8.67 1.13 -7.82
CA PHE A 150 -8.70 2.02 -6.66
C PHE A 150 -7.55 1.71 -5.70
N ILE A 151 -6.71 2.70 -5.39
CA ILE A 151 -5.65 2.59 -4.38
C ILE A 151 -5.59 3.84 -3.50
N VAL A 152 -5.52 3.62 -2.19
CA VAL A 152 -5.24 4.63 -1.18
C VAL A 152 -3.76 4.55 -0.77
N LEU A 153 -3.09 5.70 -0.85
CA LEU A 153 -1.74 5.93 -0.39
C LEU A 153 -1.83 6.91 0.77
N ALA A 154 -1.90 6.40 2.00
CA ALA A 154 -2.05 7.21 3.20
C ALA A 154 -0.68 7.54 3.80
N THR A 155 -0.47 8.75 4.28
CA THR A 155 0.75 9.13 5.01
C THR A 155 0.44 9.41 6.47
N GLN A 156 1.38 9.10 7.36
CA GLN A 156 1.31 9.49 8.77
C GLN A 156 2.68 9.95 9.28
N ASN A 157 2.67 10.86 10.27
CA ASN A 157 3.86 11.34 10.95
C ASN A 157 3.94 10.72 12.36
N PRO A 158 5.00 9.97 12.70
CA PRO A 158 5.08 9.27 13.98
C PRO A 158 5.36 10.17 15.20
N ILE A 159 5.81 11.42 15.02
CA ILE A 159 6.27 12.28 16.13
C ILE A 159 5.23 13.31 16.59
N GLU A 160 4.17 13.58 15.83
CA GLU A 160 3.19 14.59 16.22
C GLU A 160 2.37 14.16 17.46
N GLN A 161 2.65 14.79 18.60
CA GLN A 161 2.02 14.49 19.89
C GLN A 161 0.75 15.31 20.14
N GLU A 162 0.56 16.46 19.49
CA GLU A 162 -0.63 17.29 19.65
C GLU A 162 -1.61 17.11 18.49
N GLY A 163 -2.88 16.83 18.81
CA GLY A 163 -3.95 16.76 17.82
C GLY A 163 -3.89 15.54 16.90
N THR A 164 -3.21 14.46 17.30
CA THR A 164 -3.18 13.20 16.55
C THR A 164 -4.07 12.13 17.18
N TYR A 165 -4.74 11.40 16.30
CA TYR A 165 -5.58 10.25 16.57
C TYR A 165 -4.91 9.03 15.93
N PRO A 166 -4.20 8.19 16.71
CA PRO A 166 -3.56 7.01 16.16
C PRO A 166 -4.60 6.08 15.54
N LEU A 167 -4.26 5.48 14.40
CA LEU A 167 -5.09 4.46 13.77
C LEU A 167 -5.11 3.22 14.68
N PRO A 168 -6.30 2.76 15.14
CA PRO A 168 -6.43 1.47 15.80
C PRO A 168 -5.85 0.33 14.96
N GLU A 169 -5.39 -0.74 15.59
CA GLU A 169 -4.74 -1.88 14.95
C GLU A 169 -5.63 -2.52 13.88
N ALA A 170 -6.94 -2.62 14.15
CA ALA A 170 -7.93 -3.11 13.21
C ALA A 170 -8.04 -2.25 11.93
N GLN A 171 -7.72 -0.96 12.02
CA GLN A 171 -7.67 -0.04 10.88
C GLN A 171 -6.36 -0.17 10.12
N VAL A 172 -5.24 -0.23 10.83
CA VAL A 172 -3.91 -0.46 10.24
C VAL A 172 -3.85 -1.78 9.46
N ASP A 173 -4.54 -2.82 9.93
CA ASP A 173 -4.63 -4.13 9.26
C ASP A 173 -5.29 -4.08 7.87
N ARG A 174 -6.04 -3.01 7.53
CA ARG A 174 -6.60 -2.79 6.18
C ARG A 174 -5.58 -2.32 5.15
N PHE A 175 -4.42 -1.84 5.58
CA PHE A 175 -3.32 -1.52 4.67
C PHE A 175 -2.52 -2.77 4.37
N LEU A 176 -2.35 -3.10 3.08
CA LEU A 176 -1.59 -4.26 2.65
C LEU A 176 -0.12 -4.13 3.07
N ILE A 177 0.46 -2.97 2.78
CA ILE A 177 1.86 -2.63 3.07
C ILE A 177 1.95 -1.43 4.01
N LYS A 178 2.81 -1.51 5.02
CA LYS A 178 3.29 -0.35 5.78
C LYS A 178 4.74 -0.05 5.42
N LEU A 179 4.99 1.10 4.81
CA LEU A 179 6.32 1.60 4.47
C LEU A 179 6.83 2.55 5.55
N LYS A 180 8.10 2.39 5.94
CA LYS A 180 8.81 3.33 6.79
C LYS A 180 9.84 4.09 5.95
N MET A 181 9.65 5.39 5.83
CA MET A 181 10.57 6.30 5.14
C MET A 181 11.36 7.11 6.17
N GLY A 182 12.63 6.72 6.35
CA GLY A 182 13.61 7.52 7.06
C GLY A 182 14.16 8.67 6.22
N TYR A 183 15.14 9.39 6.76
CA TYR A 183 15.87 10.38 5.98
C TYR A 183 16.61 9.73 4.80
N PRO A 184 16.73 10.44 3.66
CA PRO A 184 17.51 9.97 2.52
C PRO A 184 18.97 9.71 2.92
N SER A 185 19.67 8.88 2.13
CA SER A 185 21.12 8.74 2.29
C SER A 185 21.81 10.09 2.02
N GLY A 186 23.00 10.33 2.57
CA GLY A 186 23.71 11.60 2.31
C GLY A 186 23.97 11.86 0.81
N ALA A 187 24.10 10.81 0.00
CA ALA A 187 24.19 10.93 -1.46
C ALA A 187 22.85 11.35 -2.10
N ASP A 188 21.74 10.78 -1.65
CA ASP A 188 20.39 11.14 -2.09
C ASP A 188 20.03 12.56 -1.65
N GLU A 189 20.33 12.92 -0.41
CA GLU A 189 20.10 14.24 0.14
C GLU A 189 20.90 15.30 -0.63
N LYS A 190 22.18 15.03 -0.92
CA LYS A 190 22.98 15.90 -1.79
C LYS A 190 22.37 16.05 -3.18
N ARG A 191 21.83 14.97 -3.77
CA ARG A 191 21.12 15.04 -5.06
C ARG A 191 19.85 15.90 -4.96
N MET A 192 19.04 15.72 -3.92
CA MET A 192 17.86 16.55 -3.67
C MET A 192 18.23 18.02 -3.54
N LEU A 193 19.23 18.32 -2.71
CA LEU A 193 19.73 19.69 -2.51
C LEU A 193 20.31 20.27 -3.81
N SER A 194 20.95 19.48 -4.66
CA SER A 194 21.47 19.97 -5.95
C SER A 194 20.39 20.35 -6.97
N THR A 195 19.14 19.97 -6.70
CA THR A 195 17.96 20.29 -7.53
C THR A 195 17.11 21.43 -6.97
N TYR A 196 17.57 22.14 -5.93
CA TYR A 196 16.79 23.16 -5.20
C TYR A 196 16.24 24.30 -6.08
N ASP A 197 16.96 24.67 -7.15
CA ASP A 197 16.61 25.77 -8.06
C ASP A 197 16.00 25.27 -9.38
N LYS A 198 15.72 23.97 -9.50
CA LYS A 198 15.14 23.37 -10.71
C LYS A 198 13.65 23.13 -10.53
N PRO A 199 12.82 23.37 -11.57
CA PRO A 199 11.42 23.00 -11.52
C PRO A 199 11.28 21.47 -11.35
N PRO A 200 10.21 20.99 -10.69
CA PRO A 200 9.91 19.57 -10.61
C PRO A 200 9.85 18.96 -12.00
N ILE A 201 10.47 17.79 -12.19
CA ILE A 201 10.43 17.09 -13.47
C ILE A 201 9.02 16.51 -13.66
N PRO A 202 8.30 16.88 -14.75
CA PRO A 202 6.98 16.33 -15.01
C PRO A 202 7.11 14.85 -15.40
N VAL A 203 6.38 14.01 -14.69
CA VAL A 203 6.28 12.57 -14.95
C VAL A 203 5.23 12.33 -16.04
N ARG A 204 5.56 11.47 -17.01
CA ARG A 204 4.65 11.08 -18.08
C ARG A 204 3.90 9.78 -17.74
N PRO A 205 2.64 9.62 -18.20
CA PRO A 205 1.95 8.35 -18.15
C PRO A 205 2.73 7.26 -18.91
N VAL A 206 2.92 6.11 -18.26
CA VAL A 206 3.55 4.91 -18.82
C VAL A 206 2.50 3.85 -19.14
N VAL A 207 1.48 3.75 -18.29
CA VAL A 207 0.32 2.85 -18.43
C VAL A 207 -0.98 3.63 -18.25
N GLY A 208 -2.12 3.04 -18.61
CA GLY A 208 -3.45 3.53 -18.29
C GLY A 208 -4.22 2.64 -17.31
N PRO A 209 -5.43 3.07 -16.86
CA PRO A 209 -6.27 2.29 -15.94
C PRO A 209 -6.56 0.86 -16.43
N SER A 210 -6.83 0.69 -17.72
CA SER A 210 -7.09 -0.62 -18.33
C SER A 210 -5.87 -1.56 -18.29
N ASP A 211 -4.67 -1.03 -18.49
CA ASP A 211 -3.43 -1.81 -18.39
C ASP A 211 -3.21 -2.27 -16.94
N VAL A 212 -3.47 -1.39 -15.96
CA VAL A 212 -3.35 -1.75 -14.55
C VAL A 212 -4.35 -2.85 -14.17
N LEU A 213 -5.59 -2.79 -14.65
CA LEU A 213 -6.58 -3.86 -14.43
C LEU A 213 -6.14 -5.18 -15.08
N GLU A 214 -5.55 -5.12 -16.27
CA GLU A 214 -4.96 -6.29 -16.94
C GLU A 214 -3.83 -6.89 -16.08
N MET A 215 -2.92 -6.06 -15.58
CA MET A 215 -1.82 -6.50 -14.70
C MET A 215 -2.32 -7.10 -13.38
N GLN A 216 -3.38 -6.53 -12.78
CA GLN A 216 -4.02 -7.10 -11.59
C GLN A 216 -4.64 -8.47 -11.87
N ALA A 217 -5.31 -8.63 -13.02
CA ALA A 217 -5.88 -9.92 -13.42
C ALA A 217 -4.79 -10.99 -13.61
N LEU A 218 -3.70 -10.64 -14.31
CA LEU A 218 -2.53 -11.51 -14.45
C LEU A 218 -1.91 -11.90 -13.11
N THR A 219 -1.83 -10.95 -12.17
CA THR A 219 -1.32 -11.21 -10.82
C THR A 219 -2.11 -12.30 -10.11
N GLN A 220 -3.43 -12.37 -10.31
CA GLN A 220 -4.27 -13.41 -9.72
C GLN A 220 -4.01 -14.81 -10.30
N GLU A 221 -3.43 -14.92 -11.49
CA GLU A 221 -3.10 -16.21 -12.11
C GLU A 221 -1.73 -16.76 -11.71
N VAL A 222 -0.87 -15.95 -11.10
CA VAL A 222 0.49 -16.38 -10.68
C VAL A 222 0.40 -17.59 -9.74
N PHE A 223 1.19 -18.63 -10.06
CA PHE A 223 1.20 -19.90 -9.36
C PHE A 223 1.87 -19.77 -7.98
N VAL A 224 1.28 -20.47 -7.00
CA VAL A 224 1.82 -20.59 -5.64
C VAL A 224 1.81 -22.07 -5.28
N ALA A 225 2.98 -22.62 -5.00
CA ALA A 225 3.13 -24.01 -4.57
C ALA A 225 2.57 -24.21 -3.15
N GLU A 226 2.07 -25.40 -2.84
CA GLU A 226 1.50 -25.71 -1.51
C GLU A 226 2.52 -25.51 -0.39
N GLU A 227 3.79 -25.80 -0.63
CA GLU A 227 4.86 -25.64 0.35
C GLU A 227 5.13 -24.17 0.70
N LEU A 228 4.80 -23.24 -0.21
CA LEU A 228 4.84 -21.81 0.09
C LEU A 228 3.67 -21.40 0.98
N LEU A 229 2.51 -22.04 0.85
CA LEU A 229 1.38 -21.83 1.76
C LEU A 229 1.76 -22.30 3.16
N ASP A 230 2.35 -23.50 3.28
CA ASP A 230 2.86 -24.02 4.55
C ASP A 230 3.93 -23.10 5.15
N TYR A 231 4.82 -22.55 4.32
CA TYR A 231 5.82 -21.60 4.76
C TYR A 231 5.20 -20.32 5.33
N VAL A 232 4.23 -19.72 4.63
CA VAL A 232 3.51 -18.54 5.11
C VAL A 232 2.72 -18.85 6.39
N ILE A 233 2.07 -20.02 6.48
CA ILE A 233 1.41 -20.47 7.71
C ILE A 233 2.42 -20.57 8.86
N GLY A 234 3.60 -21.13 8.59
CA GLY A 234 4.69 -21.23 9.57
C GLY A 234 5.16 -19.86 10.07
N LEU A 235 5.35 -18.89 9.18
CA LEU A 235 5.71 -17.51 9.55
C LEU A 235 4.63 -16.88 10.43
N VAL A 236 3.37 -16.99 10.02
CA VAL A 236 2.24 -16.42 10.77
C VAL A 236 2.09 -17.11 12.14
N ALA A 237 2.18 -18.44 12.20
CA ALA A 237 2.12 -19.21 13.44
C ALA A 237 3.25 -18.82 14.41
N PHE A 238 4.47 -18.64 13.89
CA PHE A 238 5.60 -18.17 14.69
C PHE A 238 5.28 -16.86 15.41
N THR A 239 4.71 -15.87 14.69
CA THR A 239 4.34 -14.59 15.31
C THR A 239 3.32 -14.75 16.44
N ARG A 240 2.38 -15.70 16.35
CA ARG A 240 1.34 -15.94 17.37
C ARG A 240 1.86 -16.64 18.62
N SER A 241 2.90 -17.48 18.47
CA SER A 241 3.51 -18.21 19.58
C SER A 241 4.69 -17.48 20.23
N HIS A 242 5.06 -16.31 19.71
CA HIS A 242 6.26 -15.60 20.14
C HIS A 242 6.02 -14.89 21.48
N ALA A 243 6.92 -15.11 22.46
CA ALA A 243 6.72 -14.67 23.85
C ALA A 243 6.56 -13.15 24.05
N ARG A 244 7.11 -12.33 23.13
CA ARG A 244 7.00 -10.86 23.16
C ARG A 244 5.79 -10.31 22.40
N VAL A 245 4.90 -11.17 21.94
CA VAL A 245 3.73 -10.80 21.14
C VAL A 245 2.47 -11.01 21.96
N TYR A 246 1.67 -9.95 22.11
CA TYR A 246 0.34 -10.01 22.71
C TYR A 246 -0.67 -10.55 21.70
N LEU A 247 -0.62 -10.08 20.44
CA LEU A 247 -1.46 -10.57 19.36
C LEU A 247 -0.65 -10.67 18.06
N GLY A 248 -0.52 -11.91 17.54
CA GLY A 248 0.22 -12.18 16.31
C GLY A 248 -0.61 -11.95 15.03
N ALA A 249 0.04 -12.16 13.89
CA ALA A 249 -0.57 -11.91 12.58
C ALA A 249 -1.79 -12.81 12.32
N SER A 250 -2.84 -12.24 11.73
CA SER A 250 -4.11 -12.94 11.44
C SER A 250 -4.01 -13.84 10.18
N PRO A 251 -4.99 -14.72 9.90
CA PRO A 251 -5.06 -15.42 8.61
C PRO A 251 -5.13 -14.45 7.41
N ARG A 252 -5.77 -13.28 7.59
CA ARG A 252 -5.78 -12.20 6.59
C ARG A 252 -4.37 -11.71 6.27
N ALA A 253 -3.49 -11.64 7.25
CA ALA A 253 -2.08 -11.30 7.04
C ALA A 253 -1.34 -12.31 6.14
N GLY A 254 -1.63 -13.60 6.31
CA GLY A 254 -1.09 -14.66 5.46
C GLY A 254 -1.56 -14.54 4.01
N LEU A 255 -2.87 -14.31 3.80
CA LEU A 255 -3.43 -14.07 2.47
C LEU A 255 -2.84 -12.82 1.81
N ALA A 256 -2.73 -11.73 2.57
CA ALA A 256 -2.10 -10.49 2.15
C ALA A 256 -0.65 -10.72 1.68
N LEU A 257 0.12 -11.52 2.41
CA LEU A 257 1.50 -11.86 2.05
C LEU A 257 1.57 -12.67 0.75
N ILE A 258 0.64 -13.61 0.53
CA ILE A 258 0.56 -14.35 -0.74
C ILE A 258 0.21 -13.44 -1.91
N HIS A 259 -0.79 -12.57 -1.79
CA HIS A 259 -1.16 -11.63 -2.85
C HIS A 259 0.01 -10.68 -3.21
N ALA A 260 0.69 -10.15 -2.20
CA ALA A 260 1.87 -9.32 -2.41
C ALA A 260 3.01 -10.11 -3.07
N SER A 261 3.23 -11.37 -2.68
CA SER A 261 4.27 -12.23 -3.26
C SER A 261 4.00 -12.57 -4.72
N LYS A 262 2.73 -12.80 -5.10
CA LYS A 262 2.31 -12.98 -6.49
C LYS A 262 2.59 -11.75 -7.33
N ALA A 263 2.29 -10.56 -6.81
CA ALA A 263 2.60 -9.30 -7.47
C ALA A 263 4.12 -9.12 -7.66
N MET A 264 4.94 -9.39 -6.63
CA MET A 264 6.40 -9.30 -6.73
C MET A 264 6.97 -10.27 -7.77
N ALA A 265 6.49 -11.52 -7.80
CA ALA A 265 6.90 -12.50 -8.80
C ALA A 265 6.61 -11.99 -10.23
N LEU A 266 5.41 -11.46 -10.47
CA LEU A 266 5.01 -10.95 -11.78
C LEU A 266 5.85 -9.74 -12.22
N LEU A 267 6.09 -8.77 -11.31
CA LEU A 267 6.95 -7.61 -11.59
C LEU A 267 8.38 -8.04 -11.96
N ARG A 268 8.85 -9.14 -11.36
CA ARG A 268 10.16 -9.75 -11.64
C ARG A 268 10.16 -10.67 -12.86
N GLY A 269 9.06 -10.73 -13.62
CA GLY A 269 8.97 -11.50 -14.86
C GLY A 269 8.81 -13.00 -14.63
N ARG A 270 8.20 -13.42 -13.52
CA ARG A 270 7.91 -14.82 -13.20
C ARG A 270 6.40 -15.05 -13.05
N ASP A 271 5.97 -16.23 -13.48
CA ASP A 271 4.61 -16.75 -13.36
C ASP A 271 4.40 -17.63 -12.11
N PHE A 272 5.42 -17.77 -11.26
CA PHE A 272 5.37 -18.47 -9.98
C PHE A 272 6.12 -17.72 -8.87
N VAL A 273 5.62 -17.88 -7.64
CA VAL A 273 6.22 -17.29 -6.43
C VAL A 273 7.45 -18.09 -5.98
N LEU A 274 8.49 -17.40 -5.51
CA LEU A 274 9.64 -17.99 -4.83
C LEU A 274 9.62 -17.70 -3.33
N PRO A 275 10.30 -18.51 -2.49
CA PRO A 275 10.40 -18.25 -1.05
C PRO A 275 10.97 -16.87 -0.73
N ASP A 276 11.92 -16.38 -1.53
CA ASP A 276 12.51 -15.05 -1.34
C ASP A 276 11.51 -13.91 -1.58
N ASP A 277 10.47 -14.10 -2.40
CA ASP A 277 9.42 -13.07 -2.56
C ASP A 277 8.64 -12.91 -1.24
N VAL A 278 8.31 -14.03 -0.60
CA VAL A 278 7.66 -14.06 0.71
C VAL A 278 8.55 -13.42 1.77
N ARG A 279 9.84 -13.77 1.80
CA ARG A 279 10.80 -13.22 2.78
C ARG A 279 10.97 -11.71 2.66
N ASN A 280 11.15 -11.21 1.44
CA ASN A 280 11.36 -9.78 1.17
C ASN A 280 10.13 -8.94 1.57
N LEU A 281 8.93 -9.51 1.47
CA LEU A 281 7.67 -8.83 1.80
C LEU A 281 7.20 -9.03 3.23
N ALA A 282 7.73 -10.01 3.95
CA ALA A 282 7.26 -10.37 5.28
C ALA A 282 7.23 -9.17 6.22
N ALA A 283 8.28 -8.35 6.29
CA ALA A 283 8.29 -7.17 7.16
C ALA A 283 7.31 -6.09 6.72
N LEU A 284 7.19 -5.85 5.40
CA LEU A 284 6.30 -4.84 4.85
C LEU A 284 4.81 -5.16 5.05
N VAL A 285 4.48 -6.45 5.13
CA VAL A 285 3.11 -6.95 5.26
C VAL A 285 2.77 -7.35 6.69
N LEU A 286 3.65 -8.04 7.43
CA LEU A 286 3.28 -8.62 8.72
C LEU A 286 3.52 -7.68 9.91
N SER A 287 4.53 -6.81 9.86
CA SER A 287 5.02 -6.14 11.06
C SER A 287 4.05 -5.15 11.69
N HIS A 288 3.17 -4.52 10.90
CA HIS A 288 2.10 -3.64 11.41
C HIS A 288 0.85 -4.39 11.88
N ARG A 289 0.86 -5.72 11.79
CA ARG A 289 -0.25 -6.62 12.18
C ARG A 289 0.08 -7.42 13.43
N ILE A 290 1.17 -7.06 14.12
CA ILE A 290 1.66 -7.70 15.33
C ILE A 290 1.59 -6.67 16.46
N LEU A 291 0.84 -7.00 17.50
CA LEU A 291 0.77 -6.23 18.73
C LEU A 291 1.75 -6.82 19.74
N MET A 292 2.69 -6.00 20.20
CA MET A 292 3.73 -6.39 21.14
C MET A 292 3.16 -6.43 22.57
N THR A 293 3.82 -7.13 23.50
CA THR A 293 3.49 -6.98 24.92
C THR A 293 4.02 -5.65 25.45
N PRO A 294 3.42 -5.05 26.49
CA PRO A 294 3.87 -3.78 27.04
C PRO A 294 5.35 -3.79 27.45
N GLU A 295 5.84 -4.89 28.01
CA GLU A 295 7.24 -5.05 28.42
C GLU A 295 8.17 -5.00 27.21
N ALA A 296 7.79 -5.65 26.10
CA ALA A 296 8.58 -5.66 24.88
C ALA A 296 8.62 -4.27 24.22
N GLU A 297 7.51 -3.53 24.25
CA GLU A 297 7.47 -2.14 23.75
C GLU A 297 8.39 -1.22 24.55
N LEU A 298 8.42 -1.36 25.88
CA LEU A 298 9.33 -0.62 26.76
C LEU A 298 10.81 -0.92 26.46
N GLU A 299 11.13 -2.14 26.05
CA GLU A 299 12.46 -2.56 25.58
C GLU A 299 12.77 -2.12 24.13
N GLY A 300 11.87 -1.38 23.48
CA GLY A 300 12.03 -0.93 22.09
C GLY A 300 11.87 -2.03 21.04
N GLN A 301 11.27 -3.17 21.41
CA GLN A 301 10.98 -4.25 20.47
C GLN A 301 9.79 -3.89 19.59
N THR A 302 9.84 -4.33 18.34
CA THR A 302 8.80 -4.03 17.35
C THR A 302 8.42 -5.27 16.56
N GLY A 303 7.27 -5.24 15.89
CA GLY A 303 6.88 -6.30 14.96
C GLY A 303 7.90 -6.55 13.85
N ASN A 304 8.75 -5.58 13.50
CA ASN A 304 9.86 -5.80 12.55
C ASN A 304 10.88 -6.82 13.10
N HIS A 305 11.23 -6.74 14.39
CA HIS A 305 12.16 -7.67 15.01
C HIS A 305 11.59 -9.09 15.06
N VAL A 306 10.31 -9.23 15.42
CA VAL A 306 9.62 -10.53 15.46
C VAL A 306 9.56 -11.17 14.07
N VAL A 307 9.26 -10.37 13.03
CA VAL A 307 9.19 -10.88 11.66
C VAL A 307 10.57 -11.26 11.12
N ALA A 308 11.61 -10.48 11.43
CA ALA A 308 12.98 -10.85 11.09
C ALA A 308 13.36 -12.21 11.69
N GLU A 309 13.06 -12.42 12.99
CA GLU A 309 13.27 -13.72 13.63
C GLU A 309 12.43 -14.84 13.02
N ALA A 310 11.18 -14.55 12.62
CA ALA A 310 10.33 -15.53 11.95
C ALA A 310 10.94 -15.98 10.62
N VAL A 311 11.42 -15.03 9.81
CA VAL A 311 12.06 -15.30 8.51
C VAL A 311 13.34 -16.13 8.67
N ASP A 312 14.12 -15.86 9.72
CA ASP A 312 15.37 -16.58 9.99
C ASP A 312 15.14 -17.99 10.57
N LYS A 313 14.16 -18.16 11.47
CA LYS A 313 13.92 -19.42 12.19
C LYS A 313 12.99 -20.38 11.45
N VAL A 314 12.02 -19.85 10.69
CA VAL A 314 11.09 -20.69 9.92
C VAL A 314 11.75 -21.03 8.59
N GLY A 315 12.18 -22.28 8.44
CA GLY A 315 12.74 -22.78 7.20
C GLY A 315 11.66 -23.11 6.17
N PHE A 316 11.87 -22.70 4.91
CA PHE A 316 11.13 -23.25 3.78
C PHE A 316 11.58 -24.70 3.56
N LYS A 317 10.62 -25.64 3.56
CA LYS A 317 10.91 -27.06 3.35
C LYS A 317 10.50 -27.44 1.92
N MET A 318 11.47 -27.81 1.10
CA MET A 318 11.19 -28.41 -0.20
C MET A 318 10.46 -29.75 0.00
N PRO A 319 9.53 -30.12 -0.89
CA PRO A 319 8.93 -31.45 -0.85
C PRO A 319 10.03 -32.48 -1.02
N LYS A 320 9.99 -33.55 -0.21
CA LYS A 320 10.82 -34.73 -0.47
C LYS A 320 10.35 -35.30 -1.82
N ARG A 321 11.23 -35.30 -2.82
CA ARG A 321 10.96 -36.01 -4.09
C ARG A 321 10.66 -37.47 -3.73
N ALA A 322 9.44 -37.92 -4.04
CA ALA A 322 9.04 -39.31 -3.96
C ALA A 322 9.75 -40.13 -5.04
#